data_AF-A0A919X2Y5-F1
#
_entry.id   AF-A0A919X2Y5-F1
#
_cell.length_a   1.000
_cell.length_b   1.000
_cell.length_c   1.000
_cell.angle_alpha   90.00
_cell.angle_beta   90.00
_cell.angle_gamma   90.00
#
_symmetry.space_group_name_H-M   'P 1'
#
loop_
_entity.id
_entity.type
_entity.pdbx_description
1 polymer ?
#
loop_
_entity_poly.entity_id
_entity_poly.type
_entity_poly.pdbx_seq_one_letter_code
_entity_poly.pdbx_strand_id
1 'polypeptide(L)'
;MKQPKLSWIFFLEQLKWTAWFFVILAIIFTTLIIVNITFTSVEMHDVLTNNNASNVYMLIIGLLYSYGFLDYFFKNGVTRKRFFQAALFSSVLLSIVLGIAMTMMFIGFEFFLPMSENAAPWPNLITDGGFLSILQSLADYSIFHYFYLLIGWFIGLGFYRFRWKIGLLFIFVGILLVAIMEVLKGEIWSIPSVELFSSSLQFFATASYLIFFGMIAILIWCNYRLTKNVTIRL
;
A
#
# COMPACT_ATOMS: atom_id res chain seq x y z
N MET A 1 15.22 -22.18 -13.40
CA MET A 1 14.82 -22.02 -11.97
C MET A 1 13.46 -22.68 -11.72
N LYS A 2 13.31 -23.45 -10.62
CA LYS A 2 12.01 -23.94 -10.14
C LYS A 2 11.15 -22.75 -9.69
N GLN A 3 9.84 -22.77 -9.98
CA GLN A 3 8.92 -21.66 -9.68
C GLN A 3 8.98 -21.09 -8.25
N PRO A 4 9.00 -21.88 -7.16
CA PRO A 4 9.05 -21.31 -5.82
C PRO A 4 10.32 -20.51 -5.55
N LYS A 5 11.46 -20.89 -6.17
CA LYS A 5 12.73 -20.18 -5.98
C LYS A 5 12.71 -18.77 -6.58
N LEU A 6 11.96 -18.55 -7.65
CA LEU A 6 11.90 -17.25 -8.32
C LEU A 6 11.13 -16.23 -7.49
N SER A 7 9.94 -16.60 -6.99
CA SER A 7 9.11 -15.70 -6.20
C SER A 7 9.79 -15.28 -4.89
N TRP A 8 10.54 -16.20 -4.26
CA TRP A 8 11.30 -15.90 -3.05
C TRP A 8 12.45 -14.92 -3.29
N ILE A 9 13.20 -15.08 -4.38
CA ILE A 9 14.27 -14.13 -4.72
C ILE A 9 13.69 -12.75 -4.98
N PHE A 10 12.55 -12.70 -5.66
CA PHE A 10 11.85 -11.46 -5.96
C PHE A 10 11.41 -10.72 -4.69
N PHE A 11 10.82 -11.46 -3.77
CA PHE A 11 10.36 -10.97 -2.48
C PHE A 11 11.51 -10.48 -1.59
N LEU A 12 12.61 -11.25 -1.50
CA LEU A 12 13.76 -10.87 -0.69
C LEU A 12 14.41 -9.57 -1.16
N GLU A 13 14.44 -9.32 -2.46
CA GLU A 13 14.98 -8.07 -2.98
C GLU A 13 14.11 -6.87 -2.59
N GLN A 14 12.78 -7.03 -2.65
CA GLN A 14 11.83 -6.00 -2.20
C GLN A 14 11.92 -5.77 -0.70
N LEU A 15 12.12 -6.82 0.10
CA LEU A 15 12.26 -6.70 1.55
C LEU A 15 13.47 -5.87 1.96
N LYS A 16 14.60 -5.96 1.26
CA LYS A 16 15.78 -5.12 1.55
C LYS A 16 15.44 -3.64 1.43
N TRP A 17 14.72 -3.26 0.39
CA TRP A 17 14.32 -1.87 0.13
C TRP A 17 13.28 -1.42 1.15
N THR A 18 12.37 -2.33 1.50
CA THR A 18 11.33 -2.11 2.50
C THR A 18 11.91 -1.90 3.89
N ALA A 19 12.96 -2.65 4.25
CA ALA A 19 13.67 -2.48 5.52
C ALA A 19 14.28 -1.08 5.63
N TRP A 20 14.97 -0.60 4.58
CA TRP A 20 15.50 0.76 4.54
C TRP A 20 14.41 1.82 4.66
N PHE A 21 13.33 1.66 3.90
CA PHE A 21 12.16 2.55 3.98
C PHE A 21 11.60 2.62 5.41
N PHE A 22 11.41 1.49 6.07
CA PHE A 22 10.90 1.45 7.44
C PHE A 22 11.82 2.09 8.46
N VAL A 23 13.14 1.87 8.35
CA VAL A 23 14.11 2.49 9.27
C VAL A 23 14.06 4.01 9.14
N ILE A 24 14.05 4.53 7.91
CA ILE A 24 13.93 5.98 7.67
C ILE A 24 12.62 6.52 8.24
N LEU A 25 11.51 5.82 7.97
CA LEU A 25 10.19 6.21 8.42
C LEU A 25 10.10 6.23 9.96
N ALA A 26 10.64 5.21 10.63
CA ALA A 26 10.71 5.15 12.09
C ALA A 26 11.55 6.29 12.70
N ILE A 27 12.68 6.65 12.09
CA ILE A 27 13.52 7.78 12.52
C ILE A 27 12.76 9.11 12.39
N ILE A 28 12.07 9.32 11.28
CA ILE A 28 11.27 10.54 11.04
C ILE A 28 10.18 10.64 12.11
N PHE A 29 9.38 9.60 12.31
CA PHE A 29 8.30 9.63 13.31
C PHE A 29 8.82 9.82 14.74
N THR A 30 9.89 9.12 15.11
CA THR A 30 10.52 9.29 16.43
C THR A 30 11.00 10.73 16.63
N THR A 31 11.62 11.33 15.61
CA THR A 31 12.09 12.71 15.66
C THR A 31 10.93 13.69 15.81
N LEU A 32 9.85 13.51 15.03
CA LEU A 32 8.67 14.36 15.11
C LEU A 32 7.99 14.27 16.47
N ILE A 33 7.93 13.08 17.07
CA ILE A 33 7.44 12.87 18.43
C ILE A 33 8.29 13.65 19.44
N ILE A 34 9.62 13.53 19.38
CA ILE A 34 10.53 14.24 20.29
C ILE A 34 10.38 15.77 20.15
N VAL A 35 10.24 16.28 18.92
CA VAL A 35 10.02 17.70 18.65
C VAL A 35 8.68 18.16 19.24
N ASN A 36 7.62 17.37 19.10
CA ASN A 36 6.30 17.72 19.64
C ASN A 36 6.29 17.77 21.18
N ILE A 37 7.02 16.85 21.85
CA ILE A 37 7.16 16.86 23.31
C ILE A 37 7.95 18.09 23.78
N THR A 38 9.01 18.47 23.06
CA THR A 38 9.91 19.57 23.45
C THR A 38 9.39 20.95 23.10
N PHE A 39 8.66 21.09 21.99
CA PHE A 39 8.05 22.33 21.52
C PHE A 39 6.53 22.13 21.45
N THR A 40 5.84 22.38 22.58
CA THR A 40 4.38 22.26 22.75
C THR A 40 3.56 23.17 21.81
N SER A 41 4.22 23.98 20.98
CA SER A 41 3.62 24.96 20.06
C SER A 41 3.44 24.47 18.62
N VAL A 42 3.89 23.25 18.28
CA VAL A 42 3.69 22.70 16.94
C VAL A 42 2.51 21.75 16.97
N GLU A 43 1.36 22.21 16.48
CA GLU A 43 0.19 21.37 16.16
C GLU A 43 0.56 20.39 15.04
N MET A 44 1.23 19.29 15.41
CA MET A 44 1.67 18.25 14.48
C MET A 44 0.53 17.31 14.05
N HIS A 45 -0.71 17.63 14.41
CA HIS A 45 -1.89 16.78 14.17
C HIS A 45 -2.01 16.41 12.69
N ASP A 46 -1.87 17.36 11.78
CA ASP A 46 -2.07 17.14 10.34
C ASP A 46 -0.95 16.33 9.68
N VAL A 47 0.30 16.50 10.13
CA VAL A 47 1.48 15.83 9.53
C VAL A 47 1.59 14.38 10.03
N LEU A 48 1.21 14.12 11.27
CA LEU A 48 1.29 12.80 11.88
C LEU A 48 0.08 11.93 11.50
N THR A 49 -1.14 12.48 11.51
CA THR A 49 -2.35 11.69 11.20
C THR A 49 -2.49 11.31 9.72
N ASN A 50 -2.02 12.15 8.79
CA ASN A 50 -2.21 11.94 7.34
C ASN A 50 -1.02 11.25 6.68
N ASN A 51 -0.44 10.24 7.34
CA ASN A 51 0.71 9.53 6.80
C ASN A 51 0.32 8.54 5.69
N ASN A 52 0.39 9.00 4.44
CA ASN A 52 0.24 8.18 3.25
C ASN A 52 1.58 7.69 2.66
N ALA A 53 2.70 7.86 3.37
CA ALA A 53 4.03 7.55 2.82
C ALA A 53 4.17 6.06 2.43
N SER A 54 3.58 5.16 3.20
CA SER A 54 3.63 3.72 2.94
C SER A 54 2.79 3.31 1.70
N ASN A 55 1.67 4.00 1.46
CA ASN A 55 0.85 3.84 0.26
C ASN A 55 1.64 4.26 -0.99
N VAL A 56 2.32 5.41 -0.92
CA VAL A 56 3.18 5.89 -2.01
C VAL A 56 4.36 4.95 -2.24
N TYR A 57 5.00 4.45 -1.18
CA TYR A 57 6.07 3.47 -1.29
C TYR A 57 5.63 2.20 -2.04
N MET A 58 4.44 1.68 -1.73
CA MET A 58 3.89 0.52 -2.44
C MET A 58 3.59 0.80 -3.91
N LEU A 59 3.11 1.99 -4.22
CA LEU A 59 2.94 2.43 -5.61
C LEU A 59 4.29 2.44 -6.35
N ILE A 60 5.36 2.92 -5.72
CA ILE A 60 6.72 2.92 -6.29
C ILE A 60 7.22 1.48 -6.54
N ILE A 61 7.05 0.58 -5.57
CA ILE A 61 7.43 -0.84 -5.74
C ILE A 61 6.65 -1.46 -6.91
N GLY A 62 5.35 -1.17 -7.03
CA GLY A 62 4.54 -1.60 -8.16
C GLY A 62 5.10 -1.11 -9.50
N LEU A 63 5.51 0.17 -9.60
CA LEU A 63 6.13 0.72 -10.82
C LEU A 63 7.41 -0.04 -11.20
N LEU A 64 8.24 -0.39 -10.21
CA LEU A 64 9.49 -1.12 -10.41
C LEU A 64 9.29 -2.54 -10.96
N TYR A 65 8.13 -3.17 -10.72
CA TYR A 65 7.81 -4.49 -11.29
C TYR A 65 7.92 -4.47 -12.81
N SER A 66 7.48 -3.39 -13.44
CA SER A 66 7.49 -3.26 -14.90
C SER A 66 8.81 -2.73 -15.44
N TYR A 67 9.37 -1.72 -14.79
CA TYR A 67 10.54 -1.02 -15.34
C TYR A 67 11.87 -1.68 -15.00
N GLY A 68 12.06 -2.09 -13.75
CA GLY A 68 13.32 -2.72 -13.32
C GLY A 68 13.29 -4.22 -13.56
N PHE A 69 12.28 -4.87 -13.00
CA PHE A 69 12.33 -6.32 -12.84
C PHE A 69 11.90 -7.10 -14.08
N LEU A 70 10.87 -6.65 -14.78
CA LEU A 70 10.37 -7.35 -15.97
C LEU A 70 11.46 -7.48 -17.05
N ASP A 71 12.22 -6.40 -17.31
CA ASP A 71 13.33 -6.44 -18.28
C ASP A 71 14.47 -7.35 -17.81
N TYR A 72 14.88 -7.21 -16.54
CA TYR A 72 15.93 -8.04 -15.93
C TYR A 72 15.60 -9.54 -15.99
N PHE A 73 14.37 -9.94 -15.65
CA PHE A 73 13.99 -11.35 -15.66
C PHE A 73 13.79 -11.91 -17.08
N PHE A 74 13.40 -11.09 -18.06
CA PHE A 74 13.35 -11.53 -19.45
C PHE A 74 14.74 -11.74 -20.04
N LYS A 75 15.71 -10.88 -19.74
CA LYS A 75 17.12 -11.07 -20.12
C LYS A 75 17.70 -12.35 -19.52
N ASN A 76 17.24 -12.74 -18.34
CA ASN A 76 17.59 -14.01 -17.69
C ASN A 76 16.73 -15.23 -18.13
N GLY A 77 15.95 -15.12 -19.20
CA GLY A 77 15.22 -16.25 -19.81
C GLY A 77 13.96 -16.71 -19.07
N VAL A 78 13.41 -15.90 -18.16
CA VAL A 78 12.15 -16.21 -17.47
C VAL A 78 10.96 -16.00 -18.40
N THR A 79 9.98 -16.92 -18.42
CA THR A 79 8.78 -16.76 -19.25
C THR A 79 7.77 -15.78 -18.62
N ARG A 80 7.00 -15.06 -19.46
CA ARG A 80 6.00 -14.05 -19.04
C ARG A 80 5.01 -14.55 -17.99
N LYS A 81 4.50 -15.77 -18.20
CA LYS A 81 3.55 -16.42 -17.27
C LYS A 81 4.17 -16.68 -15.91
N ARG A 82 5.45 -17.10 -15.87
CA ARG A 82 6.17 -17.37 -14.62
C ARG A 82 6.52 -16.09 -13.88
N PHE A 83 6.89 -15.03 -14.61
CA PHE A 83 7.11 -13.71 -14.02
C PHE A 83 5.84 -13.19 -13.35
N PHE A 84 4.70 -13.21 -14.05
CA PHE A 84 3.44 -12.72 -13.50
C PHE A 84 3.01 -13.47 -12.23
N GLN A 85 3.12 -14.81 -12.23
CA GLN A 85 2.81 -15.63 -11.04
C GLN A 85 3.75 -15.32 -9.87
N ALA A 86 5.04 -15.14 -10.14
CA ALA A 86 6.03 -14.80 -9.11
C ALA A 86 5.80 -13.39 -8.54
N ALA A 87 5.48 -12.42 -9.40
CA ALA A 87 5.20 -11.04 -9.00
C ALA A 87 3.91 -10.92 -8.18
N LEU A 88 2.84 -11.63 -8.57
CA LEU A 88 1.62 -11.71 -7.77
C LEU A 88 1.88 -12.31 -6.38
N PHE A 89 2.57 -13.45 -6.32
CA PHE A 89 2.86 -14.08 -5.02
C PHE A 89 3.71 -13.18 -4.12
N SER A 90 4.74 -12.55 -4.69
CA SER A 90 5.62 -11.62 -3.95
C SER A 90 4.88 -10.39 -3.46
N SER A 91 3.97 -9.83 -4.27
CA SER A 91 3.23 -8.62 -3.88
C SER A 91 2.25 -8.87 -2.74
N VAL A 92 1.58 -10.03 -2.71
CA VAL A 92 0.72 -10.43 -1.59
C VAL A 92 1.53 -10.62 -0.31
N LEU A 93 2.69 -11.28 -0.39
CA LEU A 93 3.57 -11.43 0.77
C LEU A 93 4.10 -10.08 1.27
N LEU A 94 4.52 -9.21 0.34
CA LEU A 94 5.06 -7.91 0.68
C LEU A 94 4.02 -7.02 1.37
N SER A 95 2.78 -7.02 0.88
CA SER A 95 1.72 -6.22 1.48
C SER A 95 1.38 -6.68 2.89
N ILE A 96 1.39 -7.99 3.16
CA ILE A 96 1.22 -8.55 4.51
C ILE A 96 2.38 -8.12 5.41
N VAL A 97 3.63 -8.23 4.94
CA VAL A 97 4.80 -7.84 5.76
C VAL A 97 4.78 -6.34 6.07
N LEU A 98 4.43 -5.48 5.10
CA LEU A 98 4.24 -4.05 5.33
C LEU A 98 3.10 -3.78 6.32
N GLY A 99 1.97 -4.47 6.18
CA GLY A 99 0.87 -4.38 7.13
C GLY A 99 1.32 -4.70 8.55
N ILE A 100 2.00 -5.83 8.75
CA ILE A 100 2.56 -6.23 10.05
C ILE A 100 3.50 -5.15 10.57
N ALA A 101 4.44 -4.69 9.75
CA ALA A 101 5.43 -3.71 10.18
C ALA A 101 4.81 -2.35 10.54
N MET A 102 3.77 -1.89 9.83
CA MET A 102 3.04 -0.67 10.19
C MET A 102 2.27 -0.85 11.50
N THR A 103 1.53 -1.94 11.66
CA THR A 103 0.80 -2.24 12.91
C THR A 103 1.75 -2.37 14.11
N MET A 104 2.90 -3.04 13.92
CA MET A 104 3.93 -3.13 14.97
C MET A 104 4.54 -1.77 15.30
N MET A 105 4.74 -0.89 14.31
CA MET A 105 5.23 0.46 14.57
C MET A 105 4.25 1.27 15.42
N PHE A 106 2.95 1.21 15.12
CA PHE A 106 1.93 1.91 15.92
C PHE A 106 1.84 1.38 17.35
N ILE A 107 1.85 0.06 17.53
CA ILE A 107 1.91 -0.57 18.86
C ILE A 107 3.16 -0.12 19.62
N GLY A 108 4.32 -0.07 18.93
CA GLY A 108 5.56 0.42 19.51
C GLY A 108 5.42 1.85 20.01
N PHE A 109 4.87 2.75 19.18
CA PHE A 109 4.64 4.12 19.59
C PHE A 109 3.63 4.25 20.73
N GLU A 110 2.51 3.52 20.70
CA GLU A 110 1.53 3.50 21.80
C GLU A 110 2.14 3.06 23.14
N PHE A 111 3.15 2.19 23.12
CA PHE A 111 3.86 1.78 24.34
C PHE A 111 4.85 2.84 24.87
N PHE A 112 5.54 3.57 23.98
CA PHE A 112 6.55 4.56 24.38
C PHE A 112 5.95 5.95 24.70
N LEU A 113 4.79 6.28 24.12
CA LEU A 113 4.13 7.58 24.26
C LEU A 113 3.36 7.88 25.56
N PRO A 114 2.94 6.94 26.44
CA PRO A 114 2.24 7.28 27.69
C PRO A 114 3.10 8.08 28.69
N MET A 115 4.40 8.25 28.39
CA MET A 115 5.29 9.17 29.13
C MET A 115 5.12 10.64 28.73
N SER A 116 4.30 10.95 27.72
CA SER A 116 3.99 12.29 27.22
C SER A 116 2.51 12.57 27.45
N GLU A 117 2.19 13.58 28.28
CA GLU A 117 0.80 14.03 28.53
C GLU A 117 0.07 14.53 27.26
N ASN A 118 0.80 14.68 26.14
CA ASN A 118 0.21 14.94 24.83
C ASN A 118 -0.12 13.61 24.16
N ALA A 119 -1.41 13.25 24.20
CA ALA A 119 -1.98 12.15 23.44
C ALA A 119 -1.69 12.38 21.95
N ALA A 120 -0.77 11.59 21.40
CA ALA A 120 -0.51 11.65 19.98
C ALA A 120 -1.75 11.11 19.23
N PRO A 121 -2.17 11.75 18.14
CA PRO A 121 -3.48 11.52 17.50
C PRO A 121 -3.54 10.27 16.62
N TRP A 122 -2.86 9.20 17.02
CA TRP A 122 -2.87 7.94 16.29
C TRP A 122 -4.03 7.07 16.75
N PRO A 123 -4.44 6.08 15.95
CA PRO A 123 -5.40 5.08 16.41
C PRO A 123 -4.83 4.35 17.62
N ASN A 124 -5.48 4.50 18.77
CA ASN A 124 -5.20 3.77 20.00
C ASN A 124 -5.62 2.29 19.83
N LEU A 125 -4.72 1.47 19.33
CA LEU A 125 -5.02 0.08 18.98
C LEU A 125 -5.16 -0.80 20.23
N ILE A 126 -4.34 -0.56 21.24
CA ILE A 126 -4.35 -1.39 22.46
C ILE A 126 -5.44 -0.90 23.42
N THR A 127 -5.57 0.41 23.58
CA THR A 127 -6.46 1.03 24.57
C THR A 127 -7.94 1.02 24.19
N ASP A 128 -8.30 1.18 22.91
CA ASP A 128 -9.72 1.32 22.50
C ASP A 128 -10.38 0.03 21.98
N GLY A 129 -9.62 -1.00 21.55
CA GLY A 129 -10.21 -2.13 20.83
C GLY A 129 -9.58 -3.52 21.01
N GLY A 130 -8.49 -3.64 21.79
CA GLY A 130 -7.84 -4.93 22.09
C GLY A 130 -7.37 -5.71 20.85
N PHE A 131 -7.21 -7.03 20.98
CA PHE A 131 -6.65 -7.90 19.92
C PHE A 131 -7.40 -7.84 18.58
N LEU A 132 -8.73 -7.67 18.61
CA LEU A 132 -9.54 -7.64 17.39
C LEU A 132 -9.22 -6.40 16.54
N SER A 133 -8.98 -5.25 17.17
CA SER A 133 -8.60 -4.02 16.46
C SER A 133 -7.22 -4.11 15.80
N ILE A 134 -6.28 -4.84 16.42
CA ILE A 134 -4.96 -5.12 15.86
C ILE A 134 -5.11 -5.99 14.60
N LEU A 135 -5.94 -7.04 14.67
CA LEU A 135 -6.18 -7.92 13.54
C LEU A 135 -6.87 -7.19 12.39
N GLN A 136 -7.84 -6.32 12.72
CA GLN A 136 -8.52 -5.46 11.77
C GLN A 136 -7.51 -4.53 11.07
N SER A 137 -6.80 -3.69 11.84
CA SER A 137 -5.75 -2.78 11.34
C SER A 137 -4.73 -3.49 10.44
N LEU A 138 -4.27 -4.67 10.84
CA LEU A 138 -3.36 -5.49 10.05
C LEU A 138 -3.96 -5.84 8.68
N ALA A 139 -5.21 -6.30 8.66
CA ALA A 139 -5.92 -6.65 7.43
C ALA A 139 -6.03 -5.43 6.52
N ASP A 140 -6.35 -4.26 7.06
CA ASP A 140 -6.65 -3.05 6.27
C ASP A 140 -5.39 -2.51 5.64
N TYR A 141 -4.34 -2.34 6.45
CA TYR A 141 -3.05 -1.97 5.92
C TYR A 141 -2.62 -2.98 4.86
N SER A 142 -2.68 -4.28 5.13
CA SER A 142 -2.25 -5.29 4.14
C SER A 142 -3.02 -5.19 2.82
N ILE A 143 -4.33 -4.99 2.88
CA ILE A 143 -5.23 -4.92 1.73
C ILE A 143 -5.01 -3.62 0.94
N PHE A 144 -4.91 -2.48 1.62
CA PHE A 144 -4.69 -1.18 0.97
C PHE A 144 -3.30 -1.07 0.36
N HIS A 145 -2.26 -1.52 1.05
CA HIS A 145 -0.91 -1.59 0.50
C HIS A 145 -0.88 -2.46 -0.76
N TYR A 146 -1.58 -3.60 -0.75
CA TYR A 146 -1.70 -4.45 -1.94
C TYR A 146 -2.37 -3.72 -3.11
N PHE A 147 -3.45 -2.99 -2.85
CA PHE A 147 -4.16 -2.20 -3.87
C PHE A 147 -3.26 -1.13 -4.50
N TYR A 148 -2.54 -0.34 -3.69
CA TYR A 148 -1.59 0.66 -4.16
C TYR A 148 -0.47 0.05 -5.01
N LEU A 149 0.04 -1.12 -4.61
CA LEU A 149 1.03 -1.85 -5.41
C LEU A 149 0.45 -2.28 -6.77
N LEU A 150 -0.75 -2.82 -6.81
CA LEU A 150 -1.40 -3.21 -8.06
C LEU A 150 -1.60 -2.03 -9.01
N ILE A 151 -1.93 -0.84 -8.50
CA ILE A 151 -2.01 0.39 -9.29
C ILE A 151 -0.64 0.80 -9.80
N GLY A 152 0.39 0.79 -8.94
CA GLY A 152 1.76 1.07 -9.36
C GLY A 152 2.20 0.15 -10.49
N TRP A 153 1.89 -1.14 -10.37
CA TRP A 153 2.18 -2.13 -11.42
C TRP A 153 1.40 -1.85 -12.71
N PHE A 154 0.12 -1.51 -12.61
CA PHE A 154 -0.72 -1.14 -13.74
C PHE A 154 -0.18 0.08 -14.50
N ILE A 155 0.20 1.13 -13.78
CA ILE A 155 0.81 2.34 -14.36
C ILE A 155 2.15 1.98 -15.03
N GLY A 156 2.99 1.20 -14.36
CA GLY A 156 4.29 0.79 -14.88
C GLY A 156 4.19 0.01 -16.19
N LEU A 157 3.23 -0.92 -16.28
CA LEU A 157 2.96 -1.68 -17.51
C LEU A 157 2.45 -0.77 -18.64
N GLY A 158 1.62 0.21 -18.30
CA GLY A 158 1.10 1.22 -19.22
C GLY A 158 2.22 1.94 -19.97
N PHE A 159 3.19 2.48 -19.23
CA PHE A 159 4.34 3.15 -19.84
C PHE A 159 5.32 2.20 -20.53
N TYR A 160 5.61 1.04 -19.93
CA TYR A 160 6.51 0.06 -20.53
C TYR A 160 6.03 -0.32 -21.94
N ARG A 161 4.72 -0.56 -22.08
CA ARG A 161 4.11 -0.95 -23.35
C ARG A 161 3.93 0.22 -24.30
N PHE A 162 3.21 1.26 -23.89
CA PHE A 162 2.66 2.26 -24.81
C PHE A 162 3.46 3.57 -24.90
N ARG A 163 4.66 3.62 -24.28
CA ARG A 163 5.51 4.82 -24.21
C ARG A 163 4.80 5.96 -23.47
N TRP A 164 5.38 7.16 -23.50
CA TRP A 164 4.95 8.30 -22.69
C TRP A 164 3.52 8.80 -23.00
N LYS A 165 3.14 8.89 -24.29
CA LYS A 165 1.87 9.52 -24.70
C LYS A 165 0.64 8.79 -24.14
N ILE A 166 0.61 7.47 -24.28
CA ILE A 166 -0.50 6.64 -23.79
C ILE A 166 -0.26 6.26 -22.32
N GLY A 167 0.99 6.16 -21.86
CA GLY A 167 1.32 5.92 -20.45
C GLY A 167 0.74 6.98 -19.51
N LEU A 168 0.64 8.24 -19.94
CA LEU A 168 -0.03 9.30 -19.16
C LEU A 168 -1.50 8.99 -18.86
N LEU A 169 -2.22 8.34 -19.78
CA LEU A 169 -3.60 7.92 -19.53
C LEU A 169 -3.68 6.90 -18.39
N PHE A 170 -2.69 6.01 -18.27
CA PHE A 170 -2.65 5.05 -17.16
C PHE A 170 -2.43 5.72 -15.80
N ILE A 171 -1.67 6.83 -15.75
CA ILE A 171 -1.57 7.65 -14.53
C ILE A 171 -2.94 8.22 -14.17
N PHE A 172 -3.62 8.84 -15.14
CA PHE A 172 -4.93 9.44 -14.89
C PHE A 172 -5.94 8.42 -14.37
N VAL A 173 -6.00 7.23 -15.00
CA VAL A 173 -6.84 6.12 -14.53
C VAL A 173 -6.40 5.64 -13.15
N GLY A 174 -5.09 5.53 -12.88
CA GLY A 174 -4.57 5.14 -11.57
C GLY A 174 -4.99 6.11 -10.46
N ILE A 175 -4.86 7.42 -10.71
CA ILE A 175 -5.29 8.46 -9.76
C ILE A 175 -6.80 8.39 -9.52
N LEU A 176 -7.59 8.19 -10.57
CA LEU A 176 -9.05 8.02 -10.44
C LEU A 176 -9.39 6.80 -9.57
N LEU A 177 -8.70 5.67 -9.76
CA LEU A 177 -8.89 4.48 -8.93
C LEU A 177 -8.49 4.71 -7.47
N VAL A 178 -7.43 5.47 -7.21
CA VAL A 178 -7.06 5.89 -5.85
C VAL A 178 -8.16 6.78 -5.25
N ALA A 179 -8.66 7.77 -6.00
CA ALA A 179 -9.71 8.66 -5.51
C ALA A 179 -11.01 7.90 -5.16
N ILE A 180 -11.43 6.95 -6.01
CA ILE A 180 -12.57 6.08 -5.70
C ILE A 180 -12.29 5.28 -4.43
N MET A 181 -11.09 4.72 -4.30
CA MET A 181 -10.70 3.94 -3.12
C MET A 181 -10.74 4.78 -1.84
N GLU A 182 -10.26 6.02 -1.84
CA GLU A 182 -10.32 6.90 -0.66
C GLU A 182 -11.77 7.24 -0.27
N VAL A 183 -12.67 7.45 -1.25
CA VAL A 183 -14.11 7.62 -0.99
C VAL A 183 -14.70 6.36 -0.36
N LEU A 184 -14.38 5.18 -0.92
CA LEU A 184 -14.83 3.92 -0.36
C LEU A 184 -14.26 3.70 1.05
N LYS A 185 -13.01 4.10 1.32
CA LYS A 185 -12.40 3.99 2.64
C LYS A 185 -13.13 4.85 3.67
N GLY A 186 -13.54 6.07 3.34
CA GLY A 186 -14.31 6.93 4.25
C GLY A 186 -15.65 6.30 4.67
N GLU A 187 -16.28 5.54 3.78
CA GLU A 187 -17.50 4.77 4.05
C GLU A 187 -17.24 3.46 4.80
N ILE A 188 -16.08 2.82 4.59
CA ILE A 188 -15.73 1.53 5.20
C ILE A 188 -15.13 1.71 6.62
N TRP A 189 -14.49 2.86 6.87
CA TRP A 189 -13.70 3.16 8.07
C TRP A 189 -14.12 4.51 8.62
N SER A 190 -15.21 4.55 9.39
CA SER A 190 -15.72 5.76 10.03
C SER A 190 -14.70 6.34 11.04
N ILE A 191 -13.74 7.10 10.53
CA ILE A 191 -13.10 8.22 11.23
C ILE A 191 -14.00 9.42 10.92
N PRO A 192 -14.43 10.22 11.91
CA PRO A 192 -15.51 11.19 11.73
C PRO A 192 -15.06 12.28 10.76
N SER A 193 -15.49 12.17 9.51
CA SER A 193 -15.29 13.19 8.49
C SER A 193 -16.66 13.55 7.92
N VAL A 194 -17.10 14.74 8.33
CA VAL A 194 -18.21 15.55 7.80
C VAL A 194 -19.44 14.75 7.33
N GLU A 195 -20.39 14.57 8.24
CA GLU A 195 -21.72 14.03 7.97
C GLU A 195 -22.53 14.98 7.08
N LEU A 196 -22.47 14.80 5.76
CA LEU A 196 -23.43 15.41 4.84
C LEU A 196 -24.62 14.50 4.52
N PHE A 197 -24.58 13.21 4.88
CA PHE A 197 -25.68 12.27 4.63
C PHE A 197 -25.93 11.31 5.81
N SER A 198 -27.17 11.33 6.30
CA SER A 198 -27.66 10.63 7.49
C SER A 198 -27.83 9.12 7.31
N SER A 199 -27.15 8.33 8.17
CA SER A 199 -27.64 7.16 8.94
C SER A 199 -28.70 6.19 8.35
N SER A 200 -28.64 5.85 7.06
CA SER A 200 -29.36 4.69 6.48
C SER A 200 -28.43 3.70 5.73
N LEU A 201 -27.22 3.45 6.26
CA LEU A 201 -26.02 3.04 5.50
C LEU A 201 -25.50 1.59 5.68
N GLN A 202 -26.24 0.64 6.27
CA GLN A 202 -25.74 -0.75 6.34
C GLN A 202 -25.69 -1.45 4.96
N PHE A 203 -26.56 -1.06 4.02
CA PHE A 203 -26.59 -1.60 2.65
C PHE A 203 -25.44 -1.04 1.78
N PHE A 204 -24.96 0.16 2.10
CA PHE A 204 -23.84 0.80 1.39
C PHE A 204 -22.49 0.23 1.84
N ALA A 205 -22.32 -0.11 3.13
CA ALA A 205 -21.09 -0.72 3.62
C ALA A 205 -20.75 -2.05 2.90
N THR A 206 -21.73 -2.94 2.72
CA THR A 206 -21.52 -4.21 2.01
C THR A 206 -21.25 -4.00 0.51
N ALA A 207 -21.91 -3.03 -0.12
CA ALA A 207 -21.65 -2.64 -1.50
C ALA A 207 -20.21 -2.11 -1.68
N SER A 208 -19.70 -1.30 -0.74
CA SER A 208 -18.35 -0.75 -0.78
C SER A 208 -17.27 -1.83 -0.77
N TYR A 209 -17.41 -2.87 0.07
CA TYR A 209 -16.50 -4.01 0.06
C TYR A 209 -16.52 -4.76 -1.28
N LEU A 210 -17.71 -5.01 -1.84
CA LEU A 210 -17.85 -5.70 -3.12
C LEU A 210 -17.20 -4.91 -4.27
N ILE A 211 -17.40 -3.60 -4.32
CA ILE A 211 -16.78 -2.72 -5.32
C ILE A 211 -15.26 -2.77 -5.15
N PHE A 212 -14.75 -2.65 -3.94
CA PHE A 212 -13.32 -2.65 -3.66
C PHE A 212 -12.62 -3.97 -4.06
N PHE A 213 -13.17 -5.13 -3.67
CA PHE A 213 -12.64 -6.43 -4.10
C PHE A 213 -12.80 -6.64 -5.62
N GLY A 214 -13.88 -6.12 -6.22
CA GLY A 214 -14.07 -6.07 -7.65
C GLY A 214 -12.95 -5.28 -8.36
N MET A 215 -12.58 -4.12 -7.83
CA MET A 215 -11.47 -3.30 -8.36
C MET A 215 -10.14 -4.03 -8.27
N ILE A 216 -9.84 -4.73 -7.16
CA ILE A 216 -8.64 -5.58 -7.04
C ILE A 216 -8.63 -6.66 -8.12
N ALA A 217 -9.75 -7.38 -8.31
CA ALA A 217 -9.85 -8.43 -9.31
C ALA A 217 -9.65 -7.88 -10.74
N ILE A 218 -10.24 -6.72 -11.04
CA ILE A 218 -10.09 -6.02 -12.32
C ILE A 218 -8.62 -5.61 -12.52
N LEU A 219 -7.95 -5.05 -11.51
CA LEU A 219 -6.54 -4.67 -11.58
C LEU A 219 -5.63 -5.88 -11.84
N ILE A 220 -5.85 -7.01 -11.14
CA ILE A 220 -5.10 -8.25 -11.39
C ILE A 220 -5.32 -8.72 -12.83
N TRP A 221 -6.56 -8.70 -13.31
CA TRP A 221 -6.89 -9.09 -14.68
C TRP A 221 -6.25 -8.17 -15.73
N CYS A 222 -6.29 -6.86 -15.51
CA CYS A 222 -5.62 -5.86 -16.35
C CYS A 222 -4.11 -6.09 -16.38
N ASN A 223 -3.47 -6.25 -15.22
CA ASN A 223 -2.03 -6.50 -15.13
C ASN A 223 -1.64 -7.80 -15.84
N TYR A 224 -2.46 -8.85 -15.72
CA TYR A 224 -2.25 -10.10 -16.45
C TYR A 224 -2.31 -9.91 -17.97
N ARG A 225 -3.38 -9.25 -18.46
CA ARG A 225 -3.60 -9.01 -19.89
C ARG A 225 -2.51 -8.15 -20.50
N LEU A 226 -2.06 -7.12 -19.78
CA LEU A 226 -0.97 -6.25 -20.20
C LEU A 226 0.33 -7.03 -20.26
N THR A 227 0.70 -7.76 -19.19
CA THR A 227 1.96 -8.54 -19.14
C THR A 227 2.03 -9.61 -20.24
N LYS A 228 0.91 -10.26 -20.57
CA LYS A 228 0.87 -11.30 -21.62
C LYS A 228 1.25 -10.73 -23.00
N ASN A 229 0.79 -9.52 -23.32
CA ASN A 229 0.84 -8.93 -24.66
C ASN A 229 2.00 -7.92 -24.86
N VAL A 230 2.91 -7.83 -23.91
CA VAL A 230 4.05 -6.91 -23.98
C VAL A 230 5.07 -7.37 -25.04
N THR A 231 5.44 -6.49 -25.97
CA THR A 231 6.60 -6.69 -26.84
C THR A 231 7.88 -6.39 -26.05
N ILE A 232 8.76 -7.37 -25.93
CA ILE A 232 10.03 -7.22 -25.21
C ILE A 232 10.91 -6.31 -26.05
N ARG A 233 11.38 -5.20 -25.47
CA ARG A 233 12.38 -4.35 -26.09
C ARG A 233 13.74 -4.90 -25.68
N LEU A 234 14.52 -5.34 -26.67
CA LEU A 234 15.93 -5.70 -26.50
C LEU A 234 16.76 -4.42 -26.41
#